data_AF-A0A257M342-F1
#
_entry.id   AF-A0A257M342-F1
#
_cell.length_a   1.000
_cell.length_b   1.000
_cell.length_c   1.000
_cell.angle_alpha   90.00
_cell.angle_beta   90.00
_cell.angle_gamma   90.00
#
_symmetry.space_group_name_H-M   'P 1'
#
loop_
_entity.id
_entity.type
_entity.pdbx_description
1 polymer ?
#
loop_
_entity_poly.entity_id
_entity_poly.type
_entity_poly.pdbx_seq_one_letter_code
_entity_poly.pdbx_strand_id
1 'polypeptide(L)'
;MPEKPKAGSSAATALVVASMIGTGVFTSLGFQLLDYQAAPPILMLWIVGGLTALCGALCYAELASFLPKSGGEYHFLSEIYHPAFGFMSGLLSAVVGFAAPTALSALAIGGYVHASFPVIPVQAVAVVVILLGTAAHSVSTSTSARVQTAATILKLLLILS
;
A
#
# COMPACT_ATOMS: atom_id res chain seq x y z
N MET A 1 31.60 2.24 -1.44
CA MET A 1 30.46 1.63 -0.72
C MET A 1 30.12 0.33 -1.44
N PRO A 2 30.03 -0.84 -0.77
CA PRO A 2 29.67 -2.08 -1.45
C PRO A 2 28.23 -1.97 -2.00
N GLU A 3 28.03 -2.30 -3.29
CA GLU A 3 26.71 -2.34 -3.92
C GLU A 3 25.82 -3.35 -3.17
N LYS A 4 24.63 -2.92 -2.72
CA LYS A 4 23.63 -3.83 -2.15
C LYS A 4 23.18 -4.82 -3.24
N PRO A 5 22.90 -6.09 -2.90
CA PRO A 5 22.46 -7.08 -3.87
C PRO A 5 21.23 -6.57 -4.64
N LYS A 6 21.33 -6.50 -5.97
CA LYS A 6 20.20 -6.15 -6.84
C LYS A 6 19.22 -7.32 -6.81
N ALA A 7 17.98 -7.07 -6.40
CA ALA A 7 16.92 -8.08 -6.48
C ALA A 7 16.75 -8.51 -7.95
N GLY A 8 16.72 -9.81 -8.23
CA GLY A 8 16.48 -10.31 -9.59
C GLY A 8 15.12 -9.85 -10.11
N SER A 9 14.98 -9.70 -11.43
CA SER A 9 13.75 -9.17 -12.08
C SER A 9 12.48 -9.90 -11.64
N SER A 10 12.53 -11.23 -11.55
CA SER A 10 11.40 -12.04 -11.06
C SER A 10 11.03 -11.72 -9.61
N ALA A 11 12.02 -11.55 -8.72
CA ALA A 11 11.78 -11.20 -7.32
C ALA A 11 11.23 -9.77 -7.19
N ALA A 12 11.71 -8.82 -8.00
CA ALA A 12 11.21 -7.46 -8.05
C ALA A 12 9.74 -7.43 -8.53
N THR A 13 9.41 -8.14 -9.60
CA THR A 13 8.03 -8.24 -10.10
C THR A 13 7.11 -8.88 -9.06
N ALA A 14 7.54 -9.98 -8.42
CA ALA A 14 6.76 -10.63 -7.38
C ALA A 14 6.50 -9.70 -6.19
N LEU A 15 7.49 -8.91 -5.77
CA LEU A 15 7.35 -7.92 -4.72
C LEU A 15 6.36 -6.81 -5.10
N VAL A 16 6.42 -6.31 -6.35
CA VAL A 16 5.48 -5.30 -6.84
C VAL A 16 4.06 -5.85 -6.84
N VAL A 17 3.83 -7.03 -7.41
CA VAL A 17 2.51 -7.70 -7.42
C VAL A 17 1.98 -7.88 -5.99
N ALA A 18 2.82 -8.37 -5.08
CA ALA A 18 2.48 -8.55 -3.68
C ALA A 18 2.10 -7.24 -2.97
N SER A 19 2.76 -6.14 -3.31
CA SER A 19 2.48 -4.81 -2.75
C SER A 19 1.21 -4.19 -3.31
N MET A 20 0.90 -4.45 -4.59
CA MET A 20 -0.30 -3.93 -5.26
C MET A 20 -1.57 -4.67 -4.82
N ILE A 21 -1.48 -5.99 -4.58
CA ILE A 21 -2.61 -6.80 -4.08
C ILE A 21 -2.74 -6.60 -2.56
N GLY A 22 -3.34 -5.46 -2.20
CA GLY A 22 -3.61 -5.06 -0.82
C GLY A 22 -4.97 -5.50 -0.29
N THR A 23 -5.30 -5.03 0.91
CA THR A 23 -6.66 -5.12 1.49
C THR A 23 -7.68 -4.31 0.69
N GLY A 24 -7.23 -3.35 -0.12
CA GLY A 24 -8.06 -2.47 -0.93
C GLY A 24 -9.01 -3.21 -1.88
N VAL A 25 -8.66 -4.39 -2.39
CA VAL A 25 -9.60 -5.17 -3.20
C VAL A 25 -10.85 -5.52 -2.40
N PHE A 26 -10.69 -6.00 -1.17
CA PHE A 26 -11.81 -6.37 -0.30
C PHE A 26 -12.56 -5.14 0.23
N THR A 27 -11.83 -4.11 0.66
CA THR A 27 -12.43 -2.90 1.23
C THR A 27 -13.16 -2.06 0.18
N SER A 28 -12.55 -1.81 -0.98
CA SER A 28 -13.18 -1.04 -2.06
C SER A 28 -14.39 -1.77 -2.63
N LEU A 29 -14.33 -3.09 -2.82
CA LEU A 29 -15.51 -3.87 -3.21
C LEU A 29 -16.63 -3.75 -2.17
N GLY A 30 -16.29 -3.81 -0.88
CA GLY A 30 -17.25 -3.63 0.21
C GLY A 30 -17.98 -2.28 0.13
N PHE A 31 -17.27 -1.20 -0.12
CA PHE A 31 -17.88 0.12 -0.31
C PHE A 31 -18.67 0.23 -1.62
N GLN A 32 -18.14 -0.29 -2.72
CA GLN A 32 -18.82 -0.27 -4.03
C GLN A 32 -20.16 -1.01 -4.01
N LEU A 33 -20.28 -2.09 -3.24
CA LEU A 33 -21.51 -2.86 -3.09
C LEU A 33 -22.61 -2.12 -2.30
N LEU A 34 -22.27 -1.07 -1.55
CA LEU A 34 -23.26 -0.22 -0.89
C LEU A 34 -24.05 0.61 -1.92
N ASP A 35 -23.37 1.09 -2.95
CA ASP A 35 -23.94 1.96 -3.98
C ASP A 35 -24.40 1.16 -5.22
N TYR A 36 -23.71 0.06 -5.55
CA TYR A 36 -23.95 -0.75 -6.74
C TYR A 36 -24.18 -2.21 -6.37
N GLN A 37 -25.44 -2.65 -6.40
CA GLN A 37 -25.81 -4.04 -6.08
C GLN A 37 -25.70 -5.01 -7.26
N ALA A 38 -25.27 -4.55 -8.43
CA ALA A 38 -25.12 -5.35 -9.65
C ALA A 38 -23.64 -5.48 -10.05
N ALA A 39 -23.26 -6.65 -10.55
CA ALA A 39 -21.88 -6.93 -10.97
C ALA A 39 -21.37 -6.09 -12.16
N PRO A 40 -22.16 -5.82 -13.24
CA PRO A 40 -21.61 -5.15 -14.42
C PRO A 40 -21.03 -3.74 -14.18
N PRO A 41 -21.68 -2.84 -13.42
CA PRO A 41 -21.12 -1.52 -13.10
C PRO A 41 -19.79 -1.60 -12.33
N ILE A 42 -19.70 -2.52 -11.36
CA ILE A 42 -18.48 -2.72 -10.58
C ILE A 42 -17.36 -3.20 -11.51
N LEU A 43 -17.61 -4.22 -12.34
CA LEU A 43 -16.60 -4.73 -13.29
C LEU A 43 -16.10 -3.65 -14.25
N MET A 44 -16.97 -2.76 -14.73
CA MET A 44 -16.56 -1.63 -15.58
C MET A 44 -15.66 -0.65 -14.85
N LEU A 45 -15.96 -0.31 -13.60
CA LEU A 45 -15.08 0.53 -12.76
C LEU A 45 -13.69 -0.10 -12.59
N TRP A 46 -13.63 -1.41 -12.38
CA TRP A 46 -12.38 -2.15 -12.26
C TRP A 46 -11.58 -2.17 -13.57
N ILE A 47 -12.23 -2.35 -14.72
CA ILE A 47 -11.57 -2.30 -16.03
C ILE A 47 -10.97 -0.91 -16.28
N VAL A 48 -11.74 0.15 -16.04
CA VAL A 48 -11.27 1.53 -16.23
C VAL A 48 -10.13 1.86 -15.25
N GLY A 49 -10.26 1.46 -13.97
CA GLY A 49 -9.21 1.60 -12.97
C GLY A 49 -7.93 0.84 -13.35
N GLY A 50 -8.07 -0.38 -13.87
CA GLY A 50 -6.94 -1.18 -14.33
C GLY A 50 -6.22 -0.56 -15.52
N LEU A 51 -6.96 -0.04 -16.50
CA LEU A 51 -6.38 0.61 -17.69
C LEU A 51 -5.65 1.91 -17.31
N THR A 52 -6.25 2.73 -16.46
CA THR A 52 -5.61 3.97 -15.97
C THR A 52 -4.33 3.69 -15.17
N ALA A 53 -4.34 2.66 -14.32
CA ALA A 53 -3.15 2.20 -13.60
C ALA A 53 -2.06 1.68 -14.55
N LEU A 54 -2.42 0.94 -15.59
CA LEU A 54 -1.49 0.44 -16.60
C LEU A 54 -0.80 1.58 -17.35
N CYS A 55 -1.58 2.57 -17.81
CA CYS A 55 -1.02 3.77 -18.45
C CYS A 55 -0.04 4.50 -17.52
N GLY A 56 -0.40 4.70 -16.25
CA GLY A 56 0.49 5.29 -15.26
C GLY A 56 1.78 4.50 -15.06
N ALA A 57 1.69 3.17 -14.98
CA ALA A 57 2.86 2.29 -14.83
C ALA A 57 3.82 2.38 -16.02
N LEU A 58 3.30 2.48 -17.26
CA LEU A 58 4.12 2.65 -18.46
C LEU A 58 4.83 4.02 -18.46
N CYS A 59 4.13 5.10 -18.12
CA CYS A 59 4.75 6.42 -17.97
C CYS A 59 5.85 6.42 -16.90
N TYR A 60 5.62 5.77 -15.76
CA TYR A 60 6.63 5.61 -14.72
C TYR A 60 7.82 4.76 -15.17
N ALA A 61 7.59 3.72 -15.98
CA ALA A 61 8.66 2.88 -16.51
C ALA A 61 9.58 3.66 -17.46
N GLU A 62 9.01 4.47 -18.36
CA GLU A 62 9.80 5.38 -19.20
C GLU A 62 10.59 6.36 -18.33
N LEU A 63 9.94 7.01 -17.37
CA LEU A 63 10.60 8.00 -16.52
C LEU A 63 11.74 7.41 -15.68
N ALA A 64 11.53 6.23 -15.10
CA ALA A 64 12.53 5.50 -14.33
C ALA A 64 13.72 5.07 -15.21
N SER A 65 13.51 4.83 -16.51
CA SER A 65 14.60 4.54 -17.45
C SER A 65 15.43 5.78 -17.78
N PHE A 66 14.81 6.97 -17.82
CA PHE A 66 15.50 8.24 -18.03
C PHE A 66 16.23 8.75 -16.77
N LEU A 67 15.68 8.50 -15.57
CA LEU A 67 16.22 8.95 -14.29
C LEU A 67 16.55 7.74 -13.38
N PRO A 68 17.64 7.00 -13.63
CA PRO A 68 17.90 5.69 -13.02
C PRO A 68 18.37 5.73 -11.55
N LYS A 69 18.34 6.89 -10.88
CA LYS A 69 18.73 6.97 -9.47
C LYS A 69 17.56 6.57 -8.56
N SER A 70 17.90 5.97 -7.43
CA SER A 70 16.90 5.62 -6.42
C SER A 70 16.30 6.88 -5.77
N GLY A 71 14.98 6.91 -5.61
CA GLY A 71 14.26 7.99 -4.93
C GLY A 71 12.81 8.19 -5.37
N GLY A 72 12.36 7.47 -6.39
CA GLY A 72 10.94 7.45 -6.82
C GLY A 72 10.43 8.85 -7.19
N GLU A 73 9.18 9.14 -6.79
CA GLU A 73 8.50 10.40 -7.09
C GLU A 73 9.24 11.63 -6.57
N TYR A 74 9.85 11.53 -5.38
CA TYR A 74 10.68 12.61 -4.83
C TYR A 74 11.81 12.96 -5.80
N HIS A 75 12.52 11.95 -6.32
CA HIS A 75 13.64 12.16 -7.23
C HIS A 75 13.17 12.71 -8.58
N PHE A 76 12.13 12.14 -9.16
CA PHE A 76 11.59 12.60 -10.44
C PHE A 76 11.15 14.06 -10.40
N LEU A 77 10.35 14.45 -9.41
CA LEU A 77 9.87 15.83 -9.32
C LEU A 77 10.97 16.82 -8.93
N SER A 78 11.95 16.38 -8.13
CA SER A 78 13.11 17.23 -7.79
C SER A 78 13.95 17.59 -9.00
N GLU A 79 14.17 16.63 -9.92
CA GLU A 79 15.00 16.85 -11.10
C GLU A 79 14.26 17.49 -12.27
N ILE A 80 12.97 17.17 -12.46
CA ILE A 80 12.19 17.67 -13.60
C ILE A 80 11.67 19.08 -13.35
N TYR A 81 11.24 19.38 -12.12
CA TYR A 81 10.57 20.63 -11.79
C TYR A 81 11.41 21.49 -10.85
N HIS A 82 11.50 21.08 -9.58
CA HIS A 82 12.25 21.81 -8.55
C HIS A 82 12.32 20.93 -7.28
N PRO A 83 13.39 21.02 -6.46
CA PRO A 83 13.50 20.29 -5.19
C PRO A 83 12.30 20.47 -4.25
N ALA A 84 11.62 21.62 -4.30
CA ALA A 84 10.42 21.87 -3.50
C ALA A 84 9.25 20.93 -3.86
N PHE A 85 9.05 20.63 -5.15
CA PHE A 85 8.00 19.70 -5.59
C PHE A 85 8.33 18.26 -5.23
N GLY A 86 9.61 17.89 -5.27
CA GLY A 86 10.07 16.61 -4.72
C GLY A 86 9.77 16.48 -3.23
N PHE A 87 10.08 17.50 -2.43
CA PHE A 87 9.75 17.50 -1.01
C PHE A 87 8.24 17.36 -0.75
N MET A 88 7.41 18.09 -1.50
CA MET A 88 5.95 17.99 -1.42
C MET A 88 5.45 16.59 -1.78
N SER A 89 5.97 15.96 -2.84
CA SER A 89 5.57 14.59 -3.21
C SER A 89 5.98 13.58 -2.13
N GLY A 90 7.16 13.75 -1.54
CA GLY A 90 7.59 12.96 -0.39
C GLY A 90 6.63 13.08 0.81
N LEU A 91 6.20 14.30 1.13
CA LEU A 91 5.25 14.54 2.22
C LEU A 91 3.87 13.95 1.93
N LEU A 92 3.36 14.14 0.71
CA LEU A 92 2.11 13.54 0.25
C LEU A 92 2.15 12.02 0.32
N SER A 93 3.23 11.40 -0.15
CA SER A 93 3.42 9.95 -0.08
C SER A 93 3.43 9.45 1.37
N ALA A 94 4.14 10.13 2.26
CA ALA A 94 4.19 9.76 3.67
C ALA A 94 2.81 9.83 4.36
N VAL A 95 2.07 10.93 4.16
CA VAL A 95 0.80 11.16 4.85
C VAL A 95 -0.35 10.38 4.20
N VAL A 96 -0.53 10.57 2.89
CA VAL A 96 -1.69 10.03 2.15
C VAL A 96 -1.43 8.59 1.72
N GLY A 97 -0.21 8.27 1.27
CA GLY A 97 0.13 6.94 0.78
C GLY A 97 0.25 5.89 1.88
N PHE A 98 0.72 6.27 3.07
CA PHE A 98 1.02 5.29 4.13
C PHE A 98 0.28 5.56 5.44
N ALA A 99 0.30 6.80 5.95
CA ALA A 99 -0.28 7.07 7.27
C ALA A 99 -1.82 6.93 7.26
N ALA A 100 -2.51 7.49 6.27
CA ALA A 100 -3.96 7.43 6.19
C ALA A 100 -4.52 6.00 6.05
N PRO A 101 -4.02 5.12 5.15
CA PRO A 101 -4.47 3.73 5.08
C PRO A 101 -4.16 2.93 6.35
N THR A 102 -3.02 3.20 6.99
CA THR A 102 -2.64 2.58 8.27
C THR A 102 -3.64 2.96 9.36
N ALA A 103 -3.98 4.25 9.46
CA ALA A 103 -4.98 4.74 10.40
C ALA A 103 -6.37 4.15 10.13
N LEU A 104 -6.80 4.09 8.87
CA LEU A 104 -8.08 3.48 8.48
C LEU A 104 -8.16 2.01 8.91
N SER A 105 -7.08 1.25 8.68
CA SER A 105 -7.00 -0.16 9.06
C SER A 105 -7.05 -0.35 10.58
N ALA A 106 -6.36 0.51 11.34
CA ALA A 106 -6.40 0.49 12.80
C ALA A 106 -7.78 0.88 13.36
N LEU A 107 -8.46 1.84 12.72
CA LEU A 107 -9.84 2.20 13.07
C LEU A 107 -10.83 1.06 12.80
N ALA A 108 -10.65 0.31 11.71
CA ALA A 108 -11.47 -0.87 11.44
C ALA A 108 -11.31 -1.93 12.55
N ILE A 109 -10.07 -2.20 12.99
CA ILE A 109 -9.80 -3.07 14.16
C ILE A 109 -10.48 -2.53 15.42
N GLY A 110 -10.37 -1.22 15.67
CA GLY A 110 -11.06 -0.57 16.77
C GLY A 110 -12.58 -0.74 16.72
N GLY A 111 -13.18 -0.70 15.53
CA GLY A 111 -14.59 -0.97 15.32
C GLY A 111 -15.01 -2.39 15.73
N TYR A 112 -14.21 -3.41 15.40
CA TYR A 112 -14.48 -4.79 15.82
C TYR A 112 -14.38 -4.97 17.34
N VAL A 113 -13.38 -4.34 17.98
CA VAL A 113 -13.25 -4.39 19.44
C VAL A 113 -14.41 -3.68 20.13
N HIS A 114 -14.79 -2.49 19.63
CA HIS A 114 -15.90 -1.72 20.16
C HIS A 114 -17.24 -2.47 20.03
N ALA A 115 -17.45 -3.20 18.93
CA ALA A 115 -18.65 -4.02 18.75
C ALA A 115 -18.79 -5.11 19.84
N SER A 116 -17.67 -5.61 20.37
CA SER A 116 -17.66 -6.59 21.46
C SER A 116 -17.63 -5.94 22.85
N PHE A 117 -17.00 -4.77 22.96
CA PHE A 117 -16.82 -4.01 24.21
C PHE A 117 -17.16 -2.52 23.99
N PRO A 118 -18.46 -2.15 24.01
CA PRO A 118 -18.91 -0.80 23.63
C PRO A 118 -18.38 0.34 24.52
N VAL A 119 -17.85 0.03 25.71
CA VAL A 119 -17.22 1.02 26.60
C VAL A 119 -15.86 1.49 26.06
N ILE A 120 -15.18 0.69 25.23
CA ILE A 120 -13.84 1.00 24.76
C ILE A 120 -13.93 1.90 23.52
N PRO A 121 -13.36 3.12 23.52
CA PRO A 121 -13.42 4.00 22.37
C PRO A 121 -12.53 3.49 21.22
N VAL A 122 -13.09 3.51 20.00
CA VAL A 122 -12.44 3.04 18.77
C VAL A 122 -11.07 3.69 18.56
N GLN A 123 -10.95 5.00 18.82
CA GLN A 123 -9.70 5.73 18.62
C GLN A 123 -8.59 5.27 19.57
N ALA A 124 -8.91 4.92 20.81
CA ALA A 124 -7.90 4.44 21.76
C ALA A 124 -7.33 3.09 21.31
N VAL A 125 -8.18 2.18 20.84
CA VAL A 125 -7.74 0.90 20.28
C VAL A 125 -6.86 1.14 19.05
N ALA A 126 -7.29 2.01 18.13
CA ALA A 126 -6.52 2.31 16.92
C ALA A 126 -5.12 2.86 17.24
N VAL A 127 -5.01 3.80 18.19
CA VAL A 127 -3.72 4.35 18.64
C VAL A 127 -2.84 3.25 19.23
N VAL A 128 -3.38 2.40 20.11
CA VAL A 128 -2.64 1.29 20.72
C VAL A 128 -2.14 0.31 19.64
N VAL A 129 -2.99 -0.07 18.69
CA VAL A 129 -2.63 -0.96 17.58
C VAL A 129 -1.50 -0.39 16.75
N ILE A 130 -1.56 0.92 16.41
CA ILE A 130 -0.50 1.59 15.66
C ILE A 130 0.80 1.59 16.46
N LEU A 131 0.77 1.99 17.74
CA LEU A 131 1.97 2.03 18.59
C LEU A 131 2.62 0.66 18.75
N LEU A 132 1.83 -0.38 18.99
CA LEU A 132 2.32 -1.76 19.08
C LEU A 132 2.90 -2.25 17.74
N GLY A 133 2.22 -1.96 16.63
CA GLY A 133 2.71 -2.27 15.30
C GLY A 133 4.03 -1.58 14.98
N THR A 134 4.14 -0.28 15.26
CA THR A 134 5.38 0.49 15.09
C THR A 134 6.51 -0.04 15.97
N ALA A 135 6.23 -0.34 17.24
CA ALA A 135 7.22 -0.92 18.15
C ALA A 135 7.72 -2.29 17.64
N ALA A 136 6.81 -3.17 17.23
CA ALA A 136 7.15 -4.48 16.67
C ALA A 136 8.01 -4.36 15.40
N HIS A 137 7.69 -3.40 14.52
CA HIS A 137 8.46 -3.13 13.30
C HIS A 137 9.84 -2.49 13.57
N SER A 138 10.00 -1.78 14.68
CA SER A 138 11.24 -1.09 15.04
C SER A 138 12.31 -2.01 15.63
N VAL A 139 11.95 -3.22 16.08
CA VAL A 139 12.88 -4.16 16.74
C VAL A 139 13.67 -5.03 15.77
N SER A 140 13.12 -5.41 14.60
CA SER A 140 13.86 -6.19 13.60
C SER A 140 13.25 -6.09 12.20
N THR A 141 13.92 -5.34 11.31
CA THR A 141 13.54 -5.21 9.89
C THR A 141 13.61 -6.54 9.14
N SER A 142 14.49 -7.45 9.55
CA SER A 142 14.61 -8.82 9.04
C SER A 142 13.36 -9.66 9.34
N THR A 143 12.82 -9.53 10.56
CA THR A 143 11.62 -10.27 10.97
C THR A 143 10.38 -9.73 10.27
N SER A 144 10.26 -8.40 10.14
CA SER A 144 9.17 -7.76 9.39
C SER A 144 9.11 -8.21 7.94
N ALA A 145 10.27 -8.31 7.26
CA ALA A 145 10.33 -8.80 5.88
C ALA A 145 9.81 -10.24 5.76
N ARG A 146 10.20 -11.14 6.68
CA ARG A 146 9.75 -12.54 6.69
C ARG A 146 8.25 -12.67 6.95
N VAL A 147 7.71 -11.89 7.90
CA VAL A 147 6.27 -11.85 8.19
C VAL A 147 5.49 -11.35 6.98
N GLN A 148 6.00 -10.31 6.30
CA GLN A 148 5.36 -9.75 5.12
C GLN A 148 5.36 -10.74 3.95
N THR A 149 6.46 -11.45 3.70
CA THR A 149 6.52 -12.52 2.70
C THR A 149 5.53 -13.65 3.01
N ALA A 150 5.44 -14.09 4.27
CA ALA A 150 4.48 -15.13 4.66
C ALA A 150 3.02 -14.68 4.48
N ALA A 151 2.70 -13.44 4.85
CA ALA A 151 1.38 -12.85 4.65
C ALA A 151 1.01 -12.75 3.16
N THR A 152 1.97 -12.39 2.30
CA THR A 152 1.78 -12.38 0.84
C THR A 152 1.47 -13.77 0.31
N ILE A 153 2.23 -14.80 0.70
CA ILE A 153 2.01 -16.18 0.26
C ILE A 153 0.61 -16.65 0.68
N LEU A 154 0.23 -16.39 1.94
CA LEU A 154 -1.10 -16.74 2.45
C LEU A 154 -2.22 -16.06 1.65
N LYS A 155 -2.08 -14.77 1.34
CA LYS A 155 -3.06 -14.04 0.50
C LYS A 155 -3.20 -14.66 -0.88
N LEU A 156 -2.10 -15.01 -1.52
CA LEU A 156 -2.12 -15.63 -2.86
C LEU A 156 -2.81 -17.00 -2.82
N LEU A 157 -2.58 -17.80 -1.77
CA LEU A 157 -3.24 -19.09 -1.59
C LEU A 157 -4.75 -18.94 -1.40
N LEU A 158 -5.18 -17.98 -0.57
CA LEU A 158 -6.62 -17.71 -0.33
C LEU A 158 -7.37 -17.21 -1.56
N ILE A 159 -6.69 -16.49 -2.47
CA ILE A 159 -7.31 -16.03 -3.72
C ILE A 159 -7.44 -17.19 -4.73
N LEU A 160 -6.55 -18.18 -4.68
CA LEU A 160 -6.55 -19.33 -5.59
C LEU A 160 -7.42 -20.51 -5.10
N SER A 161 -7.77 -20.57 -3.81
CA SER A 161 -8.58 -21.63 -3.18
C SER A 161 -10.07 -21.36 -3.28
#